data_AF-A0A945BGB1-F1
#
_entry.id   AF-A0A945BGB1-F1
#
_cell.length_a   1.000
_cell.length_b   1.000
_cell.length_c   1.000
_cell.angle_alpha   90.00
_cell.angle_beta   90.00
_cell.angle_gamma   90.00
#
_symmetry.space_group_name_H-M   'P 1'
#
loop_
_entity.id
_entity.type
_entity.pdbx_description
1 polymer ?
#
loop_
_entity_poly.entity_id
_entity_poly.type
_entity_poly.pdbx_seq_one_letter_code
_entity_poly.pdbx_strand_id
1 'polypeptide(L)'
;MTSSNHKSTETLAKKVQFAVIGGGVIGGGWVARFLLMGSDVKIFDPDPEAPRKIDEVLSNARRSLPALYEHALPPEGSLSFVNSISEAVDGSDWVSECVPEQLKLKHSVMAEIQSHCPKSAIITSSTSGFKPSELQQGSDNPEQIIVAHPFNPVYLLPLVELVGNITTVDRAKAMLSSLGMFPLHVRKEIDAHIADRLLEAVWREGLWLINDDIATTKEIDDAIRFGFGLRWAQMGMFETYRVAGGEAGMAHFIAQFGPCLEWPWTKLMDVPELTDELIDKVAGQSDEQSGQYSIRELERLRDDNLISIMRGLKTQNWGAGELLNQFDKGLHKPLLDENQSNTSLITVKRVIPADWTDYNQHMNESRYGQVFSDAADTVMIRVGADGDYIASGLSYFTVDCHIKYIEECKAGDDIYVASRISLAEGKKLKLAHQMCNVDGRVLAEADQLLVHVDLQARKSCMPSEEVLQRINKLAKQYGNSAGEIKR
;
A
#
# COMPACT_ATOMS: atom_id res chain seq x y z
N MET A 1 7.30 -46.13 -32.89
CA MET A 1 8.05 -44.87 -32.62
C MET A 1 7.06 -43.90 -32.01
N THR A 2 7.16 -43.74 -30.71
CA THR A 2 6.21 -43.06 -29.82
C THR A 2 6.36 -41.55 -29.89
N SER A 3 5.26 -40.84 -30.15
CA SER A 3 5.13 -39.39 -30.06
C SER A 3 5.14 -38.95 -28.59
N SER A 4 6.15 -38.18 -28.18
CA SER A 4 6.20 -37.59 -26.84
C SER A 4 5.36 -36.32 -26.77
N ASN A 5 4.26 -36.40 -26.02
CA ASN A 5 3.55 -35.23 -25.49
C ASN A 5 4.48 -34.46 -24.56
N HIS A 6 4.93 -33.27 -24.97
CA HIS A 6 5.45 -32.29 -24.03
C HIS A 6 4.26 -31.62 -23.34
N LYS A 7 3.86 -32.16 -22.19
CA LYS A 7 3.14 -31.39 -21.17
C LYS A 7 4.14 -30.39 -20.60
N SER A 8 3.95 -29.11 -20.90
CA SER A 8 4.57 -28.00 -20.17
C SER A 8 4.00 -28.01 -18.75
N THR A 9 4.71 -28.63 -17.82
CA THR A 9 4.51 -28.40 -16.39
C THR A 9 5.03 -27.01 -16.07
N GLU A 10 4.13 -26.02 -16.00
CA GLU A 10 4.38 -24.80 -15.25
C GLU A 10 4.67 -25.20 -13.81
N THR A 11 5.95 -25.11 -13.43
CA THR A 11 6.35 -25.18 -12.03
C THR A 11 5.74 -23.95 -11.35
N LEU A 12 4.59 -24.11 -10.69
CA LEU A 12 4.03 -23.09 -9.80
C LEU A 12 5.15 -22.65 -8.85
N ALA A 13 5.58 -21.39 -8.98
CA ALA A 13 6.58 -20.83 -8.07
C ALA A 13 6.09 -21.05 -6.64
N LYS A 14 6.93 -21.65 -5.79
CA LYS A 14 6.60 -21.89 -4.38
C LYS A 14 6.20 -20.55 -3.74
N LYS A 15 4.96 -20.45 -3.24
CA LYS A 15 4.52 -19.26 -2.48
C LYS A 15 5.40 -19.12 -1.23
N VAL A 16 5.76 -17.87 -0.91
CA VAL A 16 6.56 -17.54 0.27
C VAL A 16 5.70 -17.77 1.52
N GLN A 17 6.22 -18.53 2.48
CA GLN A 17 5.54 -18.79 3.75
C GLN A 17 6.03 -17.80 4.81
N PHE A 18 5.11 -17.01 5.37
CA PHE A 18 5.39 -16.08 6.47
C PHE A 18 4.93 -16.66 7.80
N ALA A 19 5.67 -16.33 8.85
CA ALA A 19 5.29 -16.56 10.23
C ALA A 19 5.29 -15.25 11.02
N VAL A 20 4.32 -15.10 11.93
CA VAL A 20 4.25 -13.96 12.87
C VAL A 20 4.14 -14.50 14.29
N ILE A 21 4.99 -14.01 15.19
CA ILE A 21 5.01 -14.40 16.60
C ILE A 21 4.60 -13.18 17.45
N GLY A 22 3.36 -13.21 17.95
CA GLY A 22 2.69 -12.08 18.59
C GLY A 22 1.69 -11.40 17.65
N GLY A 23 0.41 -11.40 18.01
CA GLY A 23 -0.77 -10.89 17.32
C GLY A 23 -1.32 -9.58 17.88
N GLY A 24 -0.47 -8.78 18.54
CA GLY A 24 -0.79 -7.40 18.92
C GLY A 24 -0.92 -6.46 17.71
N VAL A 25 -0.91 -5.15 17.94
CA VAL A 25 -1.12 -4.12 16.88
C VAL A 25 -0.15 -4.29 15.69
N ILE A 26 1.15 -4.42 15.96
CA ILE A 26 2.17 -4.57 14.91
C ILE A 26 2.08 -5.95 14.23
N GLY A 27 1.89 -7.01 15.02
CA GLY A 27 1.74 -8.37 14.52
C GLY A 27 0.54 -8.54 13.59
N GLY A 28 -0.63 -8.06 14.00
CA GLY A 28 -1.83 -8.01 13.18
C GLY A 28 -1.62 -7.18 11.91
N GLY A 29 -0.85 -6.11 11.99
CA GLY A 29 -0.46 -5.31 10.83
C GLY A 29 0.41 -6.06 9.82
N TRP A 30 1.40 -6.83 10.28
CA TRP A 30 2.20 -7.72 9.44
C TRP A 30 1.35 -8.82 8.80
N VAL A 31 0.50 -9.48 9.60
CA VAL A 31 -0.44 -10.49 9.09
C VAL A 31 -1.27 -9.90 7.96
N ALA A 32 -1.89 -8.73 8.18
CA ALA A 32 -2.70 -8.07 7.17
C ALA A 32 -1.90 -7.75 5.90
N ARG A 33 -0.66 -7.22 6.03
CA ARG A 33 0.16 -6.89 4.86
C ARG A 33 0.52 -8.13 4.04
N PHE A 34 0.98 -9.20 4.68
CA PHE A 34 1.37 -10.44 4.00
C PHE A 34 0.17 -11.11 3.34
N LEU A 35 -0.94 -11.21 4.07
CA LEU A 35 -2.14 -11.91 3.65
C LEU A 35 -2.80 -11.24 2.44
N LEU A 36 -2.97 -9.91 2.48
CA LEU A 36 -3.58 -9.14 1.38
C LEU A 36 -2.67 -9.01 0.15
N MET A 37 -1.37 -9.26 0.30
CA MET A 37 -0.43 -9.38 -0.82
C MET A 37 -0.28 -10.85 -1.29
N GLY A 38 -1.21 -11.71 -0.92
CA GLY A 38 -1.38 -13.06 -1.46
C GLY A 38 -0.46 -14.14 -0.87
N SER A 39 0.20 -13.83 0.24
CA SER A 39 1.11 -14.75 0.93
C SER A 39 0.41 -15.51 2.05
N ASP A 40 0.81 -16.77 2.26
CA ASP A 40 0.29 -17.59 3.36
C ASP A 40 0.99 -17.21 4.67
N VAL A 41 0.21 -17.11 5.75
CA VAL A 41 0.67 -16.64 7.05
C VAL A 41 0.28 -17.63 8.14
N LYS A 42 1.27 -18.08 8.91
CA LYS A 42 1.06 -18.75 10.20
C LYS A 42 1.27 -17.76 11.32
N ILE A 43 0.40 -17.76 12.32
CA ILE A 43 0.53 -16.89 13.49
C ILE A 43 0.40 -17.69 14.78
N PHE A 44 1.28 -17.39 15.72
CA PHE A 44 1.19 -17.82 17.11
C PHE A 44 1.11 -16.60 18.03
N ASP A 45 0.13 -16.61 18.93
CA ASP A 45 0.03 -15.70 20.06
C ASP A 45 -0.55 -16.47 21.26
N PRO A 46 0.00 -16.33 22.48
CA PRO A 46 -0.52 -17.01 23.67
C PRO A 46 -1.88 -16.48 24.15
N ASP A 47 -2.31 -15.31 23.73
CA ASP A 47 -3.59 -14.70 24.09
C ASP A 47 -4.74 -15.38 23.32
N PRO A 48 -5.72 -16.00 24.01
CA PRO A 48 -6.88 -16.60 23.35
C PRO A 48 -7.74 -15.60 22.57
N GLU A 49 -7.62 -14.30 22.84
CA GLU A 49 -8.32 -13.24 22.11
C GLU A 49 -7.59 -12.78 20.83
N ALA A 50 -6.39 -13.30 20.56
CA ALA A 50 -5.62 -12.93 19.37
C ALA A 50 -6.42 -13.08 18.06
N PRO A 51 -7.18 -14.17 17.81
CA PRO A 51 -7.98 -14.28 16.59
C PRO A 51 -8.98 -13.12 16.41
N ARG A 52 -9.66 -12.71 17.48
CA ARG A 52 -10.60 -11.58 17.43
C ARG A 52 -9.88 -10.27 17.12
N LYS A 53 -8.76 -10.00 17.81
CA LYS A 53 -7.96 -8.77 17.62
C LYS A 53 -7.38 -8.69 16.20
N ILE A 54 -6.92 -9.81 15.65
CA ILE A 54 -6.39 -9.88 14.29
C ILE A 54 -7.49 -9.68 13.25
N ASP A 55 -8.68 -10.26 13.47
CA ASP A 55 -9.82 -10.05 12.57
C ASP A 55 -10.25 -8.57 12.52
N GLU A 56 -10.19 -7.85 13.64
CA GLU A 56 -10.44 -6.40 13.66
C GLU A 56 -9.41 -5.61 12.82
N VAL A 57 -8.13 -5.95 12.94
CA VAL A 57 -7.07 -5.34 12.12
C VAL A 57 -7.26 -5.68 10.64
N LEU A 58 -7.56 -6.94 10.32
CA LEU A 58 -7.81 -7.41 8.95
C LEU A 58 -9.04 -6.75 8.33
N SER A 59 -10.12 -6.59 9.09
CA SER A 59 -11.33 -5.90 8.63
C SER A 59 -11.01 -4.49 8.17
N ASN A 60 -10.23 -3.74 8.96
CA ASN A 60 -9.82 -2.40 8.58
C ASN A 60 -8.81 -2.42 7.40
N ALA A 61 -7.85 -3.34 7.40
CA ALA A 61 -6.87 -3.46 6.33
C ALA A 61 -7.47 -3.85 4.96
N ARG A 62 -8.46 -4.74 4.93
CA ARG A 62 -9.19 -5.15 3.71
C ARG A 62 -9.90 -3.98 3.05
N ARG A 63 -10.38 -3.02 3.84
CA ARG A 63 -10.95 -1.76 3.34
C ARG A 63 -9.87 -0.79 2.84
N SER A 64 -8.81 -0.62 3.63
CA SER A 64 -7.84 0.47 3.46
C SER A 64 -6.73 0.17 2.44
N LEU A 65 -6.10 -1.01 2.50
CA LEU A 65 -4.91 -1.31 1.69
C LEU A 65 -5.21 -1.37 0.18
N PRO A 66 -6.26 -2.07 -0.30
CA PRO A 66 -6.56 -2.10 -1.73
C PRO A 66 -6.85 -0.71 -2.32
N ALA A 67 -7.41 0.21 -1.52
CA ALA A 67 -7.74 1.56 -1.95
C ALA A 67 -6.51 2.42 -2.35
N LEU A 68 -5.30 2.05 -1.92
CA LEU A 68 -4.07 2.73 -2.33
C LEU A 68 -3.73 2.57 -3.81
N TYR A 69 -4.18 1.46 -4.42
CA TYR A 69 -3.73 1.01 -5.74
C TYR A 69 -4.79 1.30 -6.81
N GLU A 70 -4.37 1.38 -8.07
CA GLU A 70 -5.30 1.50 -9.21
C GLU A 70 -5.78 0.15 -9.74
N HIS A 71 -5.15 -0.93 -9.29
CA HIS A 71 -5.45 -2.30 -9.69
C HIS A 71 -5.73 -3.18 -8.48
N ALA A 72 -6.51 -4.23 -8.69
CA ALA A 72 -6.78 -5.22 -7.66
C ALA A 72 -5.48 -5.85 -7.14
N LEU A 73 -5.45 -6.05 -5.83
CA LEU A 73 -4.42 -6.85 -5.19
C LEU A 73 -4.49 -8.32 -5.66
N PRO A 74 -3.40 -9.09 -5.51
CA PRO A 74 -3.46 -10.52 -5.72
C PRO A 74 -4.51 -11.18 -4.82
N PRO A 75 -5.00 -12.38 -5.19
CA PRO A 75 -5.90 -13.14 -4.31
C PRO A 75 -5.29 -13.29 -2.92
N GLU A 76 -6.11 -13.02 -1.89
CA GLU A 76 -5.71 -13.11 -0.49
C GLU A 76 -5.11 -14.50 -0.17
N GLY A 77 -4.05 -14.53 0.64
CA GLY A 77 -3.43 -15.76 1.10
C GLY A 77 -4.27 -16.50 2.15
N SER A 78 -3.72 -17.58 2.70
CA SER A 78 -4.33 -18.30 3.82
C SER A 78 -3.74 -17.88 5.17
N LEU A 79 -4.60 -17.68 6.17
CA LEU A 79 -4.20 -17.41 7.55
C LEU A 79 -4.43 -18.65 8.42
N SER A 80 -3.40 -19.09 9.14
CA SER A 80 -3.48 -20.20 10.09
C SER A 80 -3.05 -19.77 11.49
N PHE A 81 -3.96 -19.90 12.46
CA PHE A 81 -3.62 -19.81 13.88
C PHE A 81 -3.09 -21.16 14.34
N VAL A 82 -1.89 -21.16 14.92
CA VAL A 82 -1.21 -22.37 15.37
C VAL A 82 -0.98 -22.33 16.87
N ASN A 83 -0.64 -23.46 17.49
CA ASN A 83 -0.63 -23.60 18.96
C ASN A 83 0.77 -23.44 19.56
N SER A 84 1.80 -23.26 18.75
CA SER A 84 3.18 -23.06 19.21
C SER A 84 4.03 -22.26 18.23
N ILE A 85 5.13 -21.69 18.72
CA ILE A 85 6.15 -21.04 17.87
C ILE A 85 6.74 -22.05 16.88
N SER A 86 7.04 -23.27 17.34
CA SER A 86 7.55 -24.34 16.46
C SER A 86 6.66 -24.58 15.25
N GLU A 87 5.35 -24.71 15.42
CA GLU A 87 4.40 -24.91 14.31
C GLU A 87 4.37 -23.71 13.35
N ALA A 88 4.48 -22.49 13.90
CA ALA A 88 4.42 -21.26 13.13
C ALA A 88 5.63 -21.10 12.20
N VAL A 89 6.82 -21.45 12.71
CA VAL A 89 8.08 -21.19 11.99
C VAL A 89 8.55 -22.36 11.12
N ASP A 90 7.96 -23.54 11.30
CA ASP A 90 8.27 -24.71 10.46
C ASP A 90 7.93 -24.44 8.98
N GLY A 91 8.94 -24.61 8.13
CA GLY A 91 8.87 -24.36 6.69
C GLY A 91 8.79 -22.89 6.27
N SER A 92 8.86 -21.95 7.21
CA SER A 92 8.71 -20.51 6.95
C SER A 92 9.96 -19.90 6.32
N ASP A 93 9.77 -19.03 5.33
CA ASP A 93 10.83 -18.30 4.63
C ASP A 93 11.15 -16.96 5.35
N TRP A 94 10.16 -16.42 6.08
CA TRP A 94 10.25 -15.19 6.87
C TRP A 94 9.54 -15.36 8.21
N VAL A 95 10.13 -14.87 9.30
CA VAL A 95 9.55 -14.84 10.64
C VAL A 95 9.59 -13.43 11.21
N SER A 96 8.42 -12.84 11.49
CA SER A 96 8.30 -11.57 12.23
C SER A 96 8.04 -11.84 13.71
N GLU A 97 9.01 -11.50 14.55
CA GLU A 97 8.85 -11.39 15.99
C GLU A 97 8.21 -10.04 16.34
N CYS A 98 7.08 -10.09 17.05
CA CYS A 98 6.24 -8.96 17.44
C CYS A 98 5.78 -9.07 18.91
N VAL A 99 6.57 -9.73 19.76
CA VAL A 99 6.32 -9.85 21.19
C VAL A 99 6.69 -8.55 21.94
N PRO A 100 6.21 -8.36 23.19
CA PRO A 100 6.48 -7.15 23.97
C PRO A 100 7.96 -6.74 24.01
N GLU A 101 8.19 -5.44 24.20
CA GLU A 101 9.51 -4.79 24.18
C GLU A 101 10.35 -5.10 25.44
N GLN A 102 10.63 -6.39 25.67
CA GLN A 102 11.42 -6.91 26.77
C GLN A 102 12.53 -7.81 26.23
N LEU A 103 13.78 -7.39 26.36
CA LEU A 103 14.92 -8.06 25.74
C LEU A 103 15.03 -9.55 26.11
N LYS A 104 14.82 -9.90 27.40
CA LYS A 104 14.85 -11.30 27.87
C LYS A 104 13.80 -12.17 27.17
N LEU A 105 12.59 -11.64 26.98
CA LEU A 105 11.51 -12.35 26.31
C LEU A 105 11.86 -12.55 24.83
N LYS A 106 12.32 -11.49 24.16
CA LYS A 106 12.77 -11.57 22.77
C LYS A 106 13.88 -12.60 22.58
N HIS A 107 14.90 -12.62 23.44
CA HIS A 107 15.94 -13.67 23.42
C HIS A 107 15.36 -15.09 23.50
N SER A 108 14.45 -15.34 24.45
CA SER A 108 13.84 -16.67 24.57
C SER A 108 13.03 -17.07 23.32
N VAL A 109 12.26 -16.13 22.76
CA VAL A 109 11.45 -16.34 21.56
C VAL A 109 12.35 -16.57 20.34
N MET A 110 13.41 -15.79 20.18
CA MET A 110 14.35 -15.91 19.06
C MET A 110 15.10 -17.23 19.09
N ALA A 111 15.50 -17.72 20.28
CA ALA A 111 16.09 -19.04 20.44
C ALA A 111 15.11 -20.17 20.03
N GLU A 112 13.85 -20.06 20.44
CA GLU A 112 12.81 -21.02 20.04
C GLU A 112 12.53 -20.98 18.53
N ILE A 113 12.46 -19.79 17.93
CA ILE A 113 12.34 -19.61 16.47
C ILE A 113 13.51 -20.30 15.76
N GLN A 114 14.76 -20.03 16.16
CA GLN A 114 15.95 -20.59 15.51
C GLN A 114 16.08 -22.11 15.63
N SER A 115 15.47 -22.70 16.66
CA SER A 115 15.46 -24.14 16.88
C SER A 115 14.56 -24.88 15.90
N HIS A 116 13.54 -24.21 15.34
CA HIS A 116 12.50 -24.85 14.54
C HIS A 116 12.36 -24.29 13.12
N CYS A 117 12.85 -23.07 12.84
CA CYS A 117 12.78 -22.51 11.50
C CYS A 117 13.90 -23.05 10.58
N PRO A 118 13.70 -23.03 9.24
CA PRO A 118 14.78 -23.29 8.29
C PRO A 118 15.99 -22.36 8.53
N LYS A 119 17.21 -22.87 8.41
CA LYS A 119 18.44 -22.04 8.51
C LYS A 119 18.52 -20.94 7.45
N SER A 120 17.77 -21.09 6.36
CA SER A 120 17.63 -20.07 5.32
C SER A 120 16.59 -19.00 5.64
N ALA A 121 15.71 -19.19 6.61
CA ALA A 121 14.63 -18.25 6.92
C ALA A 121 15.20 -16.89 7.33
N ILE A 122 14.52 -15.79 7.01
CA ILE A 122 14.86 -14.47 7.57
C ILE A 122 14.12 -14.32 8.90
N ILE A 123 14.85 -14.04 9.98
CA ILE A 123 14.24 -13.78 11.29
C ILE A 123 14.32 -12.27 11.53
N THR A 124 13.17 -11.63 11.72
CA THR A 124 13.09 -10.20 11.95
C THR A 124 12.46 -9.89 13.29
N SER A 125 13.05 -8.97 14.05
CA SER A 125 12.36 -8.34 15.18
C SER A 125 11.70 -7.04 14.72
N SER A 126 10.47 -6.81 15.17
CA SER A 126 9.75 -5.53 14.98
C SER A 126 10.08 -4.50 16.07
N THR A 127 11.13 -4.73 16.85
CA THR A 127 11.62 -3.85 17.94
C THR A 127 11.75 -2.39 17.47
N SER A 128 11.30 -1.48 18.32
CA SER A 128 11.43 -0.03 18.12
C SER A 128 12.73 0.48 18.73
N GLY A 129 13.28 -0.19 19.75
CA GLY A 129 14.44 0.31 20.51
C GLY A 129 15.74 -0.47 20.33
N PHE A 130 15.68 -1.81 20.43
CA PHE A 130 16.88 -2.66 20.56
C PHE A 130 17.69 -2.76 19.27
N LYS A 131 19.02 -2.84 19.43
CA LYS A 131 19.96 -3.08 18.35
C LYS A 131 19.95 -4.56 17.93
N PRO A 132 20.26 -4.87 16.66
CA PRO A 132 20.54 -6.23 16.23
C PRO A 132 21.57 -6.94 17.11
N SER A 133 22.67 -6.29 17.50
CA SER A 133 23.70 -6.91 18.35
C SER A 133 23.20 -7.33 19.73
N GLU A 134 22.25 -6.60 20.32
CA GLU A 134 21.61 -6.97 21.57
C GLU A 134 20.70 -8.18 21.36
N LEU A 135 19.87 -8.15 20.32
CA LEU A 135 18.96 -9.24 19.96
C LEU A 135 19.69 -10.55 19.61
N GLN A 136 20.86 -10.45 18.99
CA GLN A 136 21.68 -11.57 18.54
C GLN A 136 22.48 -12.23 19.67
N GLN A 137 22.49 -11.66 20.87
CA GLN A 137 23.27 -12.18 21.99
C GLN A 137 22.85 -13.62 22.34
N GLY A 138 23.82 -14.54 22.30
CA GLY A 138 23.57 -15.96 22.60
C GLY A 138 22.93 -16.75 21.45
N SER A 139 22.80 -16.17 20.26
CA SER A 139 22.27 -16.84 19.07
C SER A 139 23.32 -17.76 18.43
N ASP A 140 22.89 -18.95 18.00
CA ASP A 140 23.72 -19.89 17.22
C ASP A 140 23.91 -19.45 15.76
N ASN A 141 23.04 -18.58 15.24
CA ASN A 141 23.10 -18.06 13.88
C ASN A 141 22.71 -16.58 13.83
N PRO A 142 23.54 -15.68 14.41
CA PRO A 142 23.17 -14.29 14.62
C PRO A 142 22.92 -13.53 13.30
N GLU A 143 23.56 -13.92 12.20
CA GLU A 143 23.38 -13.27 10.88
C GLU A 143 21.97 -13.46 10.29
N GLN A 144 21.24 -14.47 10.76
CA GLN A 144 19.86 -14.74 10.36
C GLN A 144 18.87 -13.76 10.99
N ILE A 145 19.26 -13.11 12.09
CA ILE A 145 18.47 -12.17 12.87
C ILE A 145 18.78 -10.75 12.42
N ILE A 146 17.75 -10.04 11.97
CA ILE A 146 17.81 -8.61 11.68
C ILE A 146 16.66 -7.88 12.39
N VAL A 147 16.74 -6.56 12.44
CA VAL A 147 15.58 -5.72 12.73
C VAL A 147 14.86 -5.42 11.41
N ALA A 148 13.54 -5.53 11.41
CA ALA A 148 12.67 -4.99 10.39
C ALA A 148 11.56 -4.19 11.07
N HIS A 149 11.85 -2.93 11.39
CA HIS A 149 10.99 -2.03 12.15
C HIS A 149 9.97 -1.36 11.21
N PRO A 150 8.68 -1.70 11.29
CA PRO A 150 7.63 -1.09 10.46
C PRO A 150 7.02 0.13 11.15
N PHE A 151 6.19 0.88 10.42
CA PHE A 151 5.40 1.97 11.00
C PHE A 151 3.91 1.62 11.05
N ASN A 152 3.25 1.92 12.16
CA ASN A 152 1.83 1.67 12.34
C ASN A 152 0.97 2.72 11.59
N PRO A 153 -0.02 2.32 10.76
CA PRO A 153 -0.44 0.95 10.44
C PRO A 153 0.46 0.26 9.40
N VAL A 154 1.00 -0.90 9.77
CA VAL A 154 1.98 -1.68 8.98
C VAL A 154 1.45 -2.07 7.61
N TYR A 155 0.13 -2.28 7.48
CA TYR A 155 -0.48 -2.62 6.21
C TYR A 155 -0.55 -1.43 5.24
N LEU A 156 -0.50 -0.16 5.68
CA LEU A 156 -0.53 1.02 4.79
C LEU A 156 0.83 1.72 4.67
N LEU A 157 1.49 2.02 5.79
CA LEU A 157 2.73 2.79 5.77
C LEU A 157 3.86 1.92 5.20
N PRO A 158 4.49 2.33 4.09
CA PRO A 158 5.37 1.43 3.36
C PRO A 158 6.75 1.30 4.01
N LEU A 159 7.19 2.27 4.80
CA LEU A 159 8.56 2.29 5.32
C LEU A 159 8.81 1.12 6.28
N VAL A 160 9.94 0.43 6.10
CA VAL A 160 10.47 -0.56 7.03
C VAL A 160 11.96 -0.32 7.21
N GLU A 161 12.40 0.00 8.42
CA GLU A 161 13.82 0.16 8.73
C GLU A 161 14.47 -1.21 8.94
N LEU A 162 15.47 -1.51 8.09
CA LEU A 162 16.22 -2.76 8.13
C LEU A 162 17.61 -2.54 8.73
N VAL A 163 17.95 -3.29 9.78
CA VAL A 163 19.23 -3.20 10.48
C VAL A 163 19.78 -4.60 10.75
N GLY A 164 21.03 -4.87 10.37
CA GLY A 164 21.68 -6.16 10.65
C GLY A 164 22.67 -6.59 9.59
N ASN A 165 22.86 -7.91 9.43
CA ASN A 165 23.77 -8.47 8.44
C ASN A 165 23.34 -8.10 6.99
N ILE A 166 24.27 -7.56 6.19
CA ILE A 166 23.96 -7.02 4.86
C ILE A 166 23.36 -8.04 3.91
N THR A 167 23.82 -9.29 3.93
CA THR A 167 23.30 -10.35 3.05
C THR A 167 21.85 -10.69 3.40
N THR A 168 21.52 -10.76 4.68
CA THR A 168 20.15 -10.98 5.15
C THR A 168 19.26 -9.76 4.88
N VAL A 169 19.78 -8.54 5.09
CA VAL A 169 19.09 -7.28 4.77
C VAL A 169 18.75 -7.18 3.29
N ASP A 170 19.65 -7.54 2.38
CA ASP A 170 19.39 -7.44 0.94
C ASP A 170 18.32 -8.44 0.47
N ARG A 171 18.30 -9.65 1.06
CA ARG A 171 17.20 -10.61 0.85
C ARG A 171 15.87 -10.07 1.38
N ALA A 172 15.91 -9.42 2.55
CA ALA A 172 14.73 -8.81 3.15
C ALA A 172 14.18 -7.65 2.32
N LYS A 173 15.05 -6.81 1.73
CA LYS A 173 14.64 -5.76 0.80
C LYS A 173 13.84 -6.32 -0.37
N ALA A 174 14.34 -7.36 -1.02
CA ALA A 174 13.68 -7.97 -2.17
C ALA A 174 12.27 -8.48 -1.80
N MET A 175 12.14 -9.15 -0.66
CA MET A 175 10.86 -9.66 -0.18
C MET A 175 9.89 -8.53 0.17
N LEU A 176 10.32 -7.53 0.94
CA LEU A 176 9.48 -6.38 1.32
C LEU A 176 9.04 -5.54 0.12
N SER A 177 9.94 -5.31 -0.85
CA SER A 177 9.60 -4.60 -2.09
C SER A 177 8.59 -5.37 -2.94
N SER A 178 8.62 -6.71 -2.98
CA SER A 178 7.58 -7.51 -3.64
C SER A 178 6.21 -7.41 -2.97
N LEU A 179 6.17 -7.01 -1.69
CA LEU A 179 4.96 -6.74 -0.93
C LEU A 179 4.54 -5.27 -1.03
N GLY A 180 5.21 -4.44 -1.85
CA GLY A 180 4.94 -3.01 -2.02
C GLY A 180 5.44 -2.12 -0.88
N MET A 181 6.32 -2.63 -0.03
CA MET A 181 6.94 -1.87 1.07
C MET A 181 8.22 -1.18 0.58
N PHE A 182 8.66 -0.17 1.34
CA PHE A 182 9.89 0.58 1.15
C PHE A 182 10.93 0.21 2.22
N PRO A 183 11.84 -0.73 1.93
CA PRO A 183 12.86 -1.15 2.89
C PRO A 183 14.01 -0.14 2.95
N LEU A 184 14.16 0.56 4.07
CA LEU A 184 15.23 1.52 4.32
C LEU A 184 16.36 0.84 5.11
N HIS A 185 17.54 0.70 4.51
CA HIS A 185 18.69 0.13 5.20
C HIS A 185 19.35 1.13 6.14
N VAL A 186 19.28 0.86 7.44
CA VAL A 186 20.03 1.57 8.48
C VAL A 186 21.43 0.97 8.53
N ARG A 187 22.40 1.72 7.99
CA ARG A 187 23.77 1.21 7.74
C ARG A 187 24.55 0.85 9.00
N LYS A 188 24.20 1.45 10.13
CA LYS A 188 24.83 1.23 11.42
C LYS A 188 23.74 1.15 12.46
N GLU A 189 23.75 0.09 13.25
CA GLU A 189 22.85 0.02 14.38
C GLU A 189 23.07 1.19 15.35
N ILE A 190 21.96 1.64 15.90
CA ILE A 190 21.85 2.71 16.88
C ILE A 190 20.56 2.47 17.65
N ASP A 191 20.50 2.89 18.91
CA ASP A 191 19.27 2.82 19.69
C ASP A 191 18.17 3.64 18.99
N ALA A 192 16.98 3.04 18.86
CA ALA A 192 15.81 3.65 18.22
C ALA A 192 15.96 4.00 16.73
N HIS A 193 16.88 3.35 16.01
CA HIS A 193 17.03 3.43 14.55
C HIS A 193 17.13 4.87 14.02
N ILE A 194 16.54 5.23 12.87
CA ILE A 194 16.59 6.61 12.35
C ILE A 194 15.28 7.33 12.67
N ALA A 195 14.15 6.77 12.28
CA ALA A 195 12.86 7.44 12.36
C ALA A 195 12.35 7.55 13.81
N ASP A 196 12.46 6.49 14.62
CA ASP A 196 12.04 6.57 16.03
C ASP A 196 12.89 7.56 16.82
N ARG A 197 14.19 7.71 16.53
CA ARG A 197 15.00 8.80 17.12
C ARG A 197 14.46 10.20 16.80
N LEU A 198 13.93 10.41 15.60
CA LEU A 198 13.33 11.69 15.21
C LEU A 198 11.97 11.88 15.88
N LEU A 199 11.15 10.83 15.97
CA LEU A 199 9.88 10.86 16.69
C LEU A 199 10.08 11.14 18.18
N GLU A 200 11.05 10.45 18.81
CA GLU A 200 11.45 10.66 20.19
C GLU A 200 11.92 12.09 20.45
N ALA A 201 12.69 12.69 19.54
CA ALA A 201 13.10 14.08 19.69
C ALA A 201 11.89 15.02 19.72
N VAL A 202 10.94 14.86 18.80
CA VAL A 202 9.71 15.68 18.78
C VAL A 202 8.85 15.41 20.01
N TRP A 203 8.73 14.15 20.44
CA TRP A 203 7.95 13.76 21.61
C TRP A 203 8.49 14.36 22.91
N ARG A 204 9.81 14.25 23.13
CA ARG A 204 10.48 14.79 24.32
C ARG A 204 10.31 16.31 24.43
N GLU A 205 10.37 17.02 23.30
CA GLU A 205 10.08 18.45 23.27
C GLU A 205 8.61 18.72 23.63
N GLY A 206 7.69 17.95 23.05
CA GLY A 206 6.25 18.06 23.36
C GLY A 206 5.94 17.87 24.85
N LEU A 207 6.58 16.90 25.51
CA LEU A 207 6.44 16.69 26.95
C LEU A 207 6.85 17.91 27.77
N TRP A 208 7.97 18.55 27.44
CA TRP A 208 8.41 19.78 28.12
C TRP A 208 7.45 20.94 27.85
N LEU A 209 6.98 21.11 26.61
CA LEU A 209 6.01 22.16 26.27
C LEU A 209 4.70 22.02 27.05
N ILE A 210 4.24 20.79 27.31
CA ILE A 210 3.04 20.53 28.13
C ILE A 210 3.34 20.71 29.62
N ASN A 211 4.47 20.17 30.10
CA ASN A 211 4.89 20.26 31.50
C ASN A 211 5.00 21.74 31.93
N ASP A 212 5.60 22.56 31.09
CA ASP A 212 5.88 23.98 31.37
C ASP A 212 4.71 24.91 30.98
N ASP A 213 3.54 24.36 30.67
CA ASP A 213 2.32 25.10 30.30
C ASP A 213 2.48 26.02 29.08
N ILE A 214 3.37 25.68 28.16
CA ILE A 214 3.60 26.42 26.91
C ILE A 214 2.58 26.07 25.84
N ALA A 215 2.16 24.80 25.79
CA ALA A 215 1.17 24.32 24.83
C ALA A 215 0.40 23.10 25.37
N THR A 216 -0.82 22.93 24.89
CA THR A 216 -1.63 21.71 25.08
C THR A 216 -1.27 20.63 24.05
N THR A 217 -1.68 19.38 24.28
CA THR A 217 -1.56 18.30 23.28
C THR A 217 -2.12 18.71 21.91
N LYS A 218 -3.28 19.37 21.91
CA LYS A 218 -3.96 19.84 20.71
C LYS A 218 -3.17 20.92 19.96
N GLU A 219 -2.57 21.88 20.66
CA GLU A 219 -1.81 22.97 20.02
C GLU A 219 -0.53 22.44 19.37
N ILE A 220 0.14 21.48 20.02
CA ILE A 220 1.31 20.78 19.46
C ILE A 220 0.90 20.01 18.19
N ASP A 221 -0.17 19.24 18.27
CA ASP A 221 -0.71 18.50 17.11
C ASP A 221 -1.13 19.44 15.98
N ASP A 222 -1.78 20.57 16.29
CA ASP A 222 -2.19 21.58 15.32
C ASP A 222 -0.97 22.21 14.61
N ALA A 223 0.12 22.49 15.33
CA ALA A 223 1.37 22.98 14.76
C ALA A 223 2.01 21.98 13.77
N ILE A 224 1.87 20.67 14.04
CA ILE A 224 2.36 19.61 13.15
C ILE A 224 1.44 19.48 11.94
N ARG A 225 0.14 19.22 12.14
CA ARG A 225 -0.80 18.84 11.08
C ARG A 225 -1.18 19.99 10.14
N PHE A 226 -1.06 21.24 10.59
CA PHE A 226 -1.29 22.43 9.75
C PHE A 226 -0.01 23.15 9.34
N GLY A 227 1.14 22.75 9.88
CA GLY A 227 2.44 23.38 9.63
C GLY A 227 3.42 22.46 8.94
N PHE A 228 4.46 22.06 9.67
CA PHE A 228 5.62 21.38 9.08
C PHE A 228 5.35 19.92 8.68
N GLY A 229 4.37 19.25 9.30
CA GLY A 229 4.01 17.87 8.99
C GLY A 229 3.56 17.69 7.54
N LEU A 230 2.83 18.66 6.98
CA LEU A 230 2.41 18.65 5.56
C LEU A 230 3.61 18.71 4.61
N ARG A 231 4.66 19.46 4.96
CA ARG A 231 5.89 19.54 4.16
C ARG A 231 6.69 18.24 4.27
N TRP A 232 6.77 17.67 5.47
CA TRP A 232 7.48 16.42 5.72
C TRP A 232 6.84 15.23 5.03
N ALA A 233 5.51 15.16 4.98
CA ALA A 233 4.76 14.06 4.35
C ALA A 233 5.13 13.84 2.88
N GLN A 234 5.59 14.89 2.17
CA GLN A 234 5.92 14.80 0.74
C GLN A 234 7.42 14.84 0.44
N MET A 235 8.26 15.54 1.21
CA MET A 235 9.70 15.71 0.89
C MET A 235 10.66 15.52 2.07
N GLY A 236 10.15 15.23 3.28
CA GLY A 236 10.98 15.12 4.48
C GLY A 236 11.72 16.42 4.86
N MET A 237 12.61 16.33 5.85
CA MET A 237 13.24 17.51 6.46
C MET A 237 14.28 18.18 5.55
N PHE A 238 15.21 17.41 4.98
CA PHE A 238 16.35 17.98 4.26
C PHE A 238 15.96 18.62 2.93
N GLU A 239 15.01 18.05 2.18
CA GLU A 239 14.53 18.69 0.95
C GLU A 239 13.73 19.96 1.26
N THR A 240 12.93 19.93 2.33
CA THR A 240 12.23 21.12 2.84
C THR A 240 13.21 22.27 3.13
N TYR A 241 14.32 21.98 3.82
CA TYR A 241 15.34 22.99 4.12
C TYR A 241 16.16 23.39 2.89
N ARG A 242 16.36 22.47 1.94
CA ARG A 242 16.97 22.81 0.64
C ARG A 242 16.13 23.86 -0.09
N VAL A 243 14.81 23.70 -0.13
CA VAL A 243 13.89 24.69 -0.72
C VAL A 243 13.93 26.01 0.05
N ALA A 244 13.95 25.95 1.38
CA ALA A 244 14.07 27.14 2.23
C ALA A 244 15.39 27.91 2.02
N GLY A 245 16.44 27.24 1.54
CA GLY A 245 17.71 27.86 1.15
C GLY A 245 17.68 28.67 -0.16
N GLY A 246 16.56 28.64 -0.90
CA GLY A 246 16.43 29.32 -2.19
C GLY A 246 17.28 28.68 -3.29
N GLU A 247 17.61 29.44 -4.35
CA GLU A 247 18.39 28.94 -5.50
C GLU A 247 19.78 28.40 -5.10
N ALA A 248 20.35 28.92 -4.02
CA ALA A 248 21.64 28.48 -3.49
C ALA A 248 21.55 27.20 -2.62
N GLY A 249 20.33 26.72 -2.35
CA GLY A 249 20.05 25.42 -1.75
C GLY A 249 20.55 25.25 -0.31
N MET A 250 20.82 23.99 0.06
CA MET A 250 21.11 23.59 1.45
C MET A 250 22.32 24.30 2.06
N ALA A 251 23.39 24.52 1.29
CA ALA A 251 24.59 25.17 1.81
C ALA A 251 24.29 26.61 2.27
N HIS A 252 23.47 27.33 1.51
CA HIS A 252 23.01 28.66 1.89
C HIS A 252 22.08 28.63 3.10
N PHE A 253 21.14 27.69 3.17
CA PHE A 253 20.29 27.49 4.35
C PHE A 253 21.14 27.28 5.62
N ILE A 254 22.16 26.42 5.55
CA ILE A 254 23.08 26.17 6.67
C ILE A 254 23.89 27.42 7.02
N ALA A 255 24.39 28.17 6.03
CA ALA A 255 25.13 29.39 6.31
C ALA A 255 24.27 30.47 6.99
N GLN A 256 22.98 30.55 6.62
CA GLN A 256 22.03 31.52 7.14
C GLN A 256 21.52 31.14 8.54
N PHE A 257 21.09 29.90 8.74
CA PHE A 257 20.40 29.44 9.95
C PHE A 257 21.26 28.58 10.88
N GLY A 258 22.39 28.06 10.40
CA GLY A 258 23.34 27.29 11.20
C GLY A 258 23.81 28.00 12.47
N PRO A 259 24.09 29.31 12.48
CA PRO A 259 24.42 30.04 13.70
C PRO A 259 23.32 30.01 14.78
N CYS A 260 22.05 29.83 14.39
CA CYS A 260 20.94 29.73 15.35
C CYS A 260 20.92 28.37 16.07
N LEU A 261 21.60 27.34 15.55
CA LEU A 261 21.68 26.02 16.20
C LEU A 261 22.45 26.04 17.52
N GLU A 262 23.26 27.07 17.77
CA GLU A 262 23.94 27.26 19.06
C GLU A 262 23.02 27.88 20.13
N TRP A 263 21.86 28.42 19.72
CA TRP A 263 20.92 29.03 20.65
C TRP A 263 20.25 27.94 21.50
N PRO A 264 19.95 28.22 22.78
CA PRO A 264 19.41 27.21 23.70
C PRO A 264 17.90 27.00 23.47
N TRP A 265 17.49 26.75 22.23
CA TRP A 265 16.09 26.51 21.87
C TRP A 265 15.60 25.17 22.40
N THR A 266 16.33 24.10 22.10
CA THR A 266 16.03 22.75 22.56
C THR A 266 17.33 21.99 22.80
N LYS A 267 17.42 21.20 23.88
CA LYS A 267 18.56 20.32 24.18
C LYS A 267 18.04 19.00 24.73
N LEU A 268 17.55 18.18 23.80
CA LEU A 268 16.80 16.97 24.10
C LEU A 268 17.70 15.82 24.53
N MET A 269 18.08 15.79 25.81
CA MET A 269 18.69 14.62 26.46
C MET A 269 17.86 14.12 27.66
N ASP A 270 17.02 14.98 28.24
CA ASP A 270 16.18 14.70 29.40
C ASP A 270 14.68 14.85 29.06
N VAL A 271 13.82 14.25 29.88
CA VAL A 271 12.36 14.38 29.88
C VAL A 271 11.90 14.89 31.25
N PRO A 272 10.73 15.54 31.36
CA PRO A 272 10.15 15.80 32.68
C PRO A 272 9.92 14.48 33.42
N GLU A 273 9.94 14.52 34.74
CA GLU A 273 9.53 13.37 35.55
C GLU A 273 8.07 13.04 35.22
N LEU A 274 7.80 11.79 34.82
CA LEU A 274 6.44 11.32 34.50
C LEU A 274 5.65 11.09 35.79
N THR A 275 5.36 12.18 36.50
CA THR A 275 4.52 12.19 37.70
C THR A 275 3.08 11.83 37.35
N ASP A 276 2.32 11.32 38.33
CA ASP A 276 0.89 11.05 38.16
C ASP A 276 0.15 12.31 37.66
N GLU A 277 0.53 13.49 38.13
CA GLU A 277 -0.04 14.78 37.69
C GLU A 277 0.21 15.05 36.20
N LEU A 278 1.44 14.86 35.71
CA LEU A 278 1.76 15.06 34.29
C LEU A 278 1.07 14.02 33.41
N ILE A 279 1.01 12.76 33.85
CA ILE A 279 0.32 11.68 33.14
C ILE A 279 -1.17 11.99 33.02
N ASP A 280 -1.83 12.35 34.13
CA ASP A 280 -3.26 12.71 34.16
C ASP A 280 -3.53 13.95 33.30
N LYS A 281 -2.62 14.93 33.31
CA LYS A 281 -2.73 16.13 32.47
C LYS A 281 -2.67 15.79 30.98
N VAL A 282 -1.68 15.02 30.54
CA VAL A 282 -1.54 14.62 29.12
C VAL A 282 -2.72 13.73 28.70
N ALA A 283 -3.11 12.77 29.53
CA ALA A 283 -4.24 11.88 29.25
C ALA A 283 -5.56 12.65 29.16
N GLY A 284 -5.83 13.54 30.12
CA GLY A 284 -7.02 14.39 30.13
C GLY A 284 -7.10 15.30 28.90
N GLN A 285 -6.00 15.96 28.51
CA GLN A 285 -5.97 16.79 27.30
C GLN A 285 -6.18 15.97 26.02
N SER A 286 -5.64 14.75 25.96
CA SER A 286 -5.88 13.81 24.85
C SER A 286 -7.36 13.40 24.76
N ASP A 287 -7.99 13.11 25.90
CA ASP A 287 -9.41 12.75 25.98
C ASP A 287 -10.31 13.94 25.61
N GLU A 288 -9.97 15.17 26.01
CA GLU A 288 -10.69 16.38 25.60
C GLU A 288 -10.63 16.61 24.09
N GLN A 289 -9.51 16.25 23.46
CA GLN A 289 -9.29 16.43 22.02
C GLN A 289 -10.09 15.41 21.18
N SER A 290 -10.10 14.14 21.58
CA SER A 290 -10.58 13.04 20.73
C SER A 290 -11.45 11.99 21.43
N GLY A 291 -11.74 12.12 22.72
CA GLY A 291 -12.46 11.12 23.52
C GLY A 291 -13.92 10.87 23.08
N GLN A 292 -14.48 11.74 22.24
CA GLN A 292 -15.78 11.52 21.58
C GLN A 292 -15.75 10.42 20.51
N TYR A 293 -14.58 9.99 20.05
CA TYR A 293 -14.41 8.93 19.06
C TYR A 293 -13.89 7.65 19.73
N SER A 294 -14.38 6.51 19.27
CA SER A 294 -13.72 5.24 19.56
C SER A 294 -12.37 5.17 18.83
N ILE A 295 -11.45 4.36 19.37
CA ILE A 295 -10.16 4.09 18.71
C ILE A 295 -10.35 3.58 17.28
N ARG A 296 -11.40 2.78 17.02
CA ARG A 296 -11.69 2.26 15.68
C ARG A 296 -12.14 3.35 14.71
N GLU A 297 -12.89 4.34 15.17
CA GLU A 297 -13.26 5.50 14.36
C GLU A 297 -12.02 6.35 14.03
N LEU A 298 -11.14 6.58 15.01
CA LEU A 298 -9.89 7.30 14.80
C LEU A 298 -8.95 6.57 13.83
N GLU A 299 -8.83 5.26 13.93
CA GLU A 299 -8.05 4.45 12.98
C GLU A 299 -8.59 4.54 11.56
N ARG A 300 -9.93 4.48 11.37
CA ARG A 300 -10.55 4.62 10.05
C ARG A 300 -10.30 6.00 9.46
N LEU A 301 -10.49 7.06 10.26
CA LEU A 301 -10.20 8.44 9.86
C LEU A 301 -8.72 8.61 9.48
N ARG A 302 -7.81 8.09 10.31
CA ARG A 302 -6.37 8.10 10.01
C ARG A 302 -6.07 7.41 8.69
N ASP A 303 -6.57 6.19 8.50
CA ASP A 303 -6.29 5.39 7.31
C ASP A 303 -6.81 6.05 6.03
N ASP A 304 -8.04 6.60 6.06
CA ASP A 304 -8.63 7.29 4.91
C ASP A 304 -7.85 8.56 4.54
N ASN A 305 -7.36 9.29 5.55
CA ASN A 305 -6.48 10.44 5.35
C ASN A 305 -5.12 10.02 4.78
N LEU A 306 -4.51 8.94 5.28
CA LEU A 306 -3.24 8.41 4.78
C LEU A 306 -3.37 7.98 3.32
N ILE A 307 -4.46 7.28 2.97
CA ILE A 307 -4.77 6.89 1.59
C ILE A 307 -4.85 8.13 0.70
N SER A 308 -5.62 9.13 1.11
CA SER A 308 -5.81 10.37 0.34
C SER A 308 -4.49 11.12 0.11
N ILE A 309 -3.64 11.22 1.15
CA ILE A 309 -2.32 11.85 1.05
C ILE A 309 -1.43 11.06 0.08
N MET A 310 -1.29 9.75 0.27
CA MET A 310 -0.41 8.91 -0.55
C MET A 310 -0.86 8.87 -2.01
N ARG A 311 -2.18 8.78 -2.27
CA ARG A 311 -2.75 8.84 -3.62
C ARG A 311 -2.54 10.20 -4.27
N GLY A 312 -2.70 11.30 -3.51
CA GLY A 312 -2.43 12.65 -4.01
C GLY A 312 -0.99 12.84 -4.50
N LEU A 313 -0.02 12.14 -3.90
CA LEU A 313 1.39 12.17 -4.31
C LEU A 313 1.67 11.39 -5.62
N LYS A 314 0.76 10.50 -6.05
CA LYS A 314 0.94 9.71 -7.29
C LYS A 314 0.99 10.59 -8.52
N THR A 315 0.20 11.67 -8.56
CA THR A 315 0.14 12.59 -9.71
C THR A 315 1.48 13.26 -9.98
N GLN A 316 2.23 13.63 -8.94
CA GLN A 316 3.57 14.21 -9.08
C GLN A 316 4.67 13.15 -9.12
N ASN A 317 4.31 11.87 -9.03
CA ASN A 317 5.22 10.73 -8.96
C ASN A 317 6.36 10.97 -7.96
N TRP A 318 6.00 11.29 -6.72
CA TRP A 318 6.93 11.74 -5.69
C TRP A 318 6.74 10.98 -4.37
N GLY A 319 7.83 10.75 -3.63
CA GLY A 319 7.79 10.09 -2.31
C GLY A 319 6.99 8.77 -2.32
N ALA A 320 6.01 8.65 -1.41
CA ALA A 320 5.13 7.48 -1.36
C ALA A 320 4.31 7.28 -2.65
N GLY A 321 3.97 8.34 -3.37
CA GLY A 321 3.25 8.26 -4.64
C GLY A 321 4.07 7.62 -5.76
N GLU A 322 5.39 7.90 -5.81
CA GLU A 322 6.30 7.22 -6.75
C GLU A 322 6.33 5.71 -6.47
N LEU A 323 6.48 5.32 -5.21
CA LEU A 323 6.47 3.92 -4.80
C LEU A 323 5.18 3.20 -5.23
N LEU A 324 4.02 3.83 -4.98
CA LEU A 324 2.73 3.28 -5.38
C LEU A 324 2.63 3.11 -6.90
N ASN A 325 3.03 4.13 -7.68
CA ASN A 325 3.04 4.05 -9.14
C ASN A 325 3.96 2.93 -9.66
N GLN A 326 5.13 2.74 -9.04
CA GLN A 326 6.04 1.65 -9.40
C GLN A 326 5.41 0.29 -9.10
N PHE A 327 4.73 0.14 -7.97
CA PHE A 327 4.07 -1.11 -7.60
C PHE A 327 2.83 -1.40 -8.45
N ASP A 328 2.01 -0.39 -8.77
CA ASP A 328 0.84 -0.52 -9.65
C ASP A 328 1.22 -1.10 -11.02
N LYS A 329 2.38 -0.72 -11.59
CA LYS A 329 2.88 -1.31 -12.84
C LYS A 329 3.08 -2.83 -12.74
N GLY A 330 3.44 -3.34 -11.55
CA GLY A 330 3.58 -4.77 -11.27
C GLY A 330 2.24 -5.49 -11.07
N LEU A 331 1.25 -4.79 -10.51
CA LEU A 331 -0.13 -5.27 -10.37
C LEU A 331 -0.85 -5.30 -11.73
N HIS A 332 -0.49 -4.39 -12.63
CA HIS A 332 -0.98 -4.28 -14.01
C HIS A 332 -0.43 -5.40 -14.92
N LYS A 333 -0.48 -6.66 -14.47
CA LYS A 333 -0.44 -7.77 -15.40
C LYS A 333 -1.85 -7.95 -15.94
N PRO A 334 -2.04 -7.96 -17.27
CA PRO A 334 -3.36 -8.15 -17.84
C PRO A 334 -3.96 -9.40 -17.21
N LEU A 335 -5.25 -9.32 -16.88
CA LEU A 335 -6.11 -10.48 -16.65
C LEU A 335 -6.05 -11.31 -17.95
N LEU A 336 -4.96 -12.05 -18.14
CA LEU A 336 -4.72 -13.02 -19.20
C LEU A 336 -5.45 -14.30 -18.82
N ASP A 337 -6.72 -14.19 -18.46
CA ASP A 337 -7.60 -15.34 -18.44
C ASP A 337 -8.03 -15.59 -19.88
N GLU A 338 -7.09 -16.08 -20.70
CA GLU A 338 -7.41 -16.70 -21.99
C GLU A 338 -8.20 -18.01 -21.82
N ASN A 339 -8.43 -18.45 -20.57
CA ASN A 339 -9.03 -19.73 -20.21
C ASN A 339 -10.38 -19.66 -19.47
N GLN A 340 -11.02 -18.49 -19.34
CA GLN A 340 -12.39 -18.45 -18.79
C GLN A 340 -13.43 -18.29 -19.90
N SER A 341 -14.46 -19.12 -19.82
CA SER A 341 -15.69 -19.14 -20.64
C SER A 341 -16.54 -17.85 -20.54
N ASN A 342 -15.92 -16.71 -20.23
CA ASN A 342 -16.63 -15.45 -20.00
C ASN A 342 -16.93 -14.75 -21.33
N THR A 343 -18.19 -14.38 -21.50
CA THR A 343 -18.70 -13.61 -22.63
C THR A 343 -18.26 -12.14 -22.63
N SER A 344 -17.53 -11.70 -21.60
CA SER A 344 -17.14 -10.30 -21.37
C SER A 344 -15.69 -10.17 -20.91
N LEU A 345 -15.02 -9.10 -21.35
CA LEU A 345 -13.64 -8.79 -21.00
C LEU A 345 -13.61 -7.98 -19.70
N ILE A 346 -13.04 -8.52 -18.61
CA ILE A 346 -12.84 -7.73 -17.39
C ILE A 346 -11.68 -6.77 -17.60
N THR A 347 -11.96 -5.47 -17.53
CA THR A 347 -10.99 -4.40 -17.84
C THR A 347 -10.59 -3.57 -16.63
N VAL A 348 -11.42 -3.55 -15.58
CA VAL A 348 -11.07 -2.91 -14.30
C VAL A 348 -11.47 -3.87 -13.19
N LYS A 349 -10.65 -3.94 -12.16
CA LYS A 349 -11.01 -4.48 -10.85
C LYS A 349 -10.30 -3.63 -9.80
N ARG A 350 -11.05 -3.05 -8.86
CA ARG A 350 -10.50 -2.16 -7.83
C ARG A 350 -11.44 -2.03 -6.63
N VAL A 351 -10.90 -1.50 -5.54
CA VAL A 351 -11.68 -0.93 -4.44
C VAL A 351 -11.86 0.58 -4.67
N ILE A 352 -13.04 1.11 -4.34
CA ILE A 352 -13.30 2.54 -4.38
C ILE A 352 -12.58 3.24 -3.21
N PRO A 353 -11.67 4.18 -3.46
CA PRO A 353 -10.96 4.86 -2.39
C PRO A 353 -11.79 6.00 -1.78
N ALA A 354 -11.44 6.41 -0.55
CA ALA A 354 -12.17 7.44 0.17
C ALA A 354 -12.19 8.81 -0.56
N ASP A 355 -11.10 9.17 -1.26
CA ASP A 355 -10.98 10.42 -2.03
C ASP A 355 -11.86 10.48 -3.29
N TRP A 356 -12.62 9.42 -3.56
CA TRP A 356 -13.60 9.37 -4.65
C TRP A 356 -15.03 9.66 -4.19
N THR A 357 -15.26 9.74 -2.89
CA THR A 357 -16.60 10.00 -2.34
C THR A 357 -16.88 11.50 -2.20
N ASP A 358 -18.15 11.87 -2.34
CA ASP A 358 -18.64 13.23 -2.18
C ASP A 358 -19.09 13.51 -0.73
N TYR A 359 -19.68 14.68 -0.50
CA TYR A 359 -20.21 15.07 0.83
C TYR A 359 -21.41 14.21 1.29
N ASN A 360 -22.02 13.42 0.39
CA ASN A 360 -23.07 12.45 0.72
C ASN A 360 -22.49 11.07 1.04
N GLN A 361 -21.16 10.90 1.00
CA GLN A 361 -20.45 9.63 1.19
C GLN A 361 -20.74 8.59 0.09
N HIS A 362 -21.12 9.05 -1.09
CA HIS A 362 -21.26 8.21 -2.29
C HIS A 362 -20.15 8.55 -3.29
N MET A 363 -19.75 7.59 -4.11
CA MET A 363 -18.82 7.81 -5.20
C MET A 363 -19.33 8.95 -6.09
N ASN A 364 -18.51 9.98 -6.29
CA ASN A 364 -18.86 11.14 -7.10
C ASN A 364 -19.10 10.74 -8.56
N GLU A 365 -20.06 11.38 -9.23
CA GLU A 365 -20.48 11.04 -10.59
C GLU A 365 -19.32 11.08 -11.60
N SER A 366 -18.38 12.00 -11.45
CA SER A 366 -17.20 12.10 -12.32
C SER A 366 -16.30 10.87 -12.24
N ARG A 367 -16.27 10.17 -11.10
CA ARG A 367 -15.42 9.01 -10.88
C ARG A 367 -15.92 7.78 -11.62
N TYR A 368 -17.22 7.67 -11.91
CA TYR A 368 -17.72 6.61 -12.79
C TYR A 368 -17.17 6.80 -14.21
N GLY A 369 -17.17 8.04 -14.70
CA GLY A 369 -16.54 8.39 -15.97
C GLY A 369 -15.06 8.05 -16.01
N GLN A 370 -14.33 8.31 -14.91
CA GLN A 370 -12.94 7.89 -14.77
C GLN A 370 -12.79 6.35 -14.85
N VAL A 371 -13.59 5.59 -14.10
CA VAL A 371 -13.56 4.11 -14.15
C VAL A 371 -13.81 3.55 -15.56
N PHE A 372 -14.76 4.13 -16.29
CA PHE A 372 -15.02 3.71 -17.67
C PHE A 372 -13.91 4.15 -18.64
N SER A 373 -13.27 5.30 -18.40
CA SER A 373 -12.06 5.69 -19.13
C SER A 373 -10.92 4.70 -18.90
N ASP A 374 -10.64 4.33 -17.64
CA ASP A 374 -9.60 3.35 -17.28
C ASP A 374 -9.90 1.96 -17.91
N ALA A 375 -11.19 1.59 -17.97
CA ALA A 375 -11.64 0.38 -18.65
C ALA A 375 -11.36 0.42 -20.15
N ALA A 376 -11.63 1.56 -20.82
CA ALA A 376 -11.32 1.74 -22.23
C ALA A 376 -9.80 1.71 -22.49
N ASP A 377 -8.99 2.33 -21.64
CA ASP A 377 -7.53 2.29 -21.75
C ASP A 377 -6.98 0.87 -21.67
N THR A 378 -7.56 0.02 -20.81
CA THR A 378 -7.21 -1.40 -20.75
C THR A 378 -7.52 -2.13 -22.07
N VAL A 379 -8.64 -1.81 -22.73
CA VAL A 379 -8.91 -2.32 -24.08
C VAL A 379 -7.88 -1.80 -25.07
N MET A 380 -7.49 -0.52 -25.00
CA MET A 380 -6.52 0.10 -25.90
C MET A 380 -5.16 -0.59 -25.81
N ILE A 381 -4.66 -0.80 -24.59
CA ILE A 381 -3.43 -1.54 -24.32
C ILE A 381 -3.52 -2.95 -24.91
N ARG A 382 -4.64 -3.65 -24.71
CA ARG A 382 -4.82 -5.03 -25.21
C ARG A 382 -4.80 -5.11 -26.74
N VAL A 383 -5.26 -4.09 -27.44
CA VAL A 383 -5.21 -4.04 -28.91
C VAL A 383 -3.91 -3.46 -29.47
N GLY A 384 -2.93 -3.15 -28.61
CA GLY A 384 -1.65 -2.56 -29.02
C GLY A 384 -1.71 -1.06 -29.32
N ALA A 385 -2.76 -0.37 -28.87
CA ALA A 385 -2.83 1.09 -28.84
C ALA A 385 -2.35 1.60 -27.47
N ASP A 386 -1.16 1.15 -27.07
CA ASP A 386 -0.53 1.44 -25.78
C ASP A 386 0.35 2.72 -25.83
N GLY A 387 1.19 2.92 -24.81
CA GLY A 387 2.06 4.09 -24.72
C GLY A 387 3.04 4.23 -25.91
N ASP A 388 3.54 3.12 -26.46
CA ASP A 388 4.45 3.16 -27.62
C ASP A 388 3.68 3.56 -28.88
N TYR A 389 2.44 3.09 -29.03
CA TYR A 389 1.55 3.51 -30.10
C TYR A 389 1.22 5.00 -30.02
N ILE A 390 0.93 5.51 -28.83
CA ILE A 390 0.71 6.95 -28.57
C ILE A 390 1.96 7.77 -28.91
N ALA A 391 3.13 7.31 -28.48
CA ALA A 391 4.41 7.97 -28.79
C ALA A 391 4.70 8.01 -30.30
N SER A 392 4.19 7.05 -31.09
CA SER A 392 4.27 7.07 -32.56
C SER A 392 3.40 8.16 -33.22
N GLY A 393 2.55 8.84 -32.45
CA GLY A 393 1.67 9.91 -32.94
C GLY A 393 0.25 9.45 -33.28
N LEU A 394 -0.16 8.25 -32.87
CA LEU A 394 -1.49 7.69 -33.15
C LEU A 394 -2.24 7.37 -31.84
N SER A 395 -3.53 7.62 -31.76
CA SER A 395 -4.31 7.36 -30.54
C SER A 395 -5.81 7.22 -30.80
N TYR A 396 -6.59 6.92 -29.76
CA TYR A 396 -8.04 6.95 -29.78
C TYR A 396 -8.55 8.02 -28.81
N PHE A 397 -9.50 8.84 -29.25
CA PHE A 397 -10.18 9.80 -28.38
C PHE A 397 -11.64 9.43 -28.19
N THR A 398 -12.11 9.53 -26.95
CA THR A 398 -13.54 9.49 -26.62
C THR A 398 -14.21 10.74 -27.19
N VAL A 399 -15.22 10.56 -28.04
CA VAL A 399 -15.99 11.67 -28.64
C VAL A 399 -17.44 11.71 -28.15
N ASP A 400 -17.93 10.62 -27.56
CA ASP A 400 -19.26 10.50 -26.97
C ASP A 400 -19.22 9.43 -25.87
N CYS A 401 -19.84 9.71 -24.73
CA CYS A 401 -19.94 8.80 -23.61
C CYS A 401 -21.29 9.01 -22.91
N HIS A 402 -22.10 7.95 -22.84
CA HIS A 402 -23.38 7.96 -22.16
C HIS A 402 -23.33 7.02 -20.97
N ILE A 403 -23.45 7.57 -19.76
CA ILE A 403 -23.38 6.82 -18.49
C ILE A 403 -24.77 6.75 -17.87
N LYS A 404 -25.15 5.56 -17.43
CA LYS A 404 -26.34 5.30 -16.61
C LYS A 404 -25.91 4.87 -15.22
N TYR A 405 -26.27 5.65 -14.21
CA TYR A 405 -26.08 5.33 -12.80
C TYR A 405 -27.27 4.49 -12.32
N ILE A 406 -27.01 3.31 -11.75
CA ILE A 406 -28.05 2.35 -11.34
C ILE A 406 -28.11 2.24 -9.82
N GLU A 407 -26.98 2.00 -9.17
CA GLU A 407 -26.87 1.93 -7.70
C GLU A 407 -25.77 2.84 -7.19
N GLU A 408 -25.91 3.30 -5.94
CA GLU A 408 -24.88 4.05 -5.24
C GLU A 408 -23.69 3.15 -4.89
N CYS A 409 -22.48 3.71 -4.95
CA CYS A 409 -21.26 3.04 -4.48
C CYS A 409 -20.61 3.85 -3.37
N LYS A 410 -19.90 3.19 -2.45
CA LYS A 410 -19.25 3.78 -1.27
C LYS A 410 -17.76 3.48 -1.25
N ALA A 411 -17.02 4.22 -0.44
CA ALA A 411 -15.62 3.91 -0.18
C ALA A 411 -15.49 2.50 0.43
N GLY A 412 -14.55 1.71 -0.07
CA GLY A 412 -14.36 0.32 0.34
C GLY A 412 -15.13 -0.71 -0.49
N ASP A 413 -16.05 -0.31 -1.37
CA ASP A 413 -16.73 -1.27 -2.25
C ASP A 413 -15.76 -1.84 -3.29
N ASP A 414 -15.77 -3.16 -3.44
CA ASP A 414 -15.09 -3.88 -4.51
C ASP A 414 -15.91 -3.86 -5.80
N ILE A 415 -15.30 -3.37 -6.87
CA ILE A 415 -15.94 -3.23 -8.17
C ILE A 415 -15.11 -3.88 -9.28
N TYR A 416 -15.79 -4.33 -10.33
CA TYR A 416 -15.16 -4.69 -11.58
C TYR A 416 -15.92 -4.11 -12.77
N VAL A 417 -15.23 -3.91 -13.89
CA VAL A 417 -15.85 -3.49 -15.16
C VAL A 417 -15.73 -4.60 -16.19
N ALA A 418 -16.87 -5.08 -16.67
CA ALA A 418 -16.98 -5.95 -17.83
C ALA A 418 -17.19 -5.11 -19.09
N SER A 419 -16.27 -5.22 -20.03
CA SER A 419 -16.27 -4.48 -21.29
C SER A 419 -16.53 -5.39 -22.48
N ARG A 420 -17.22 -4.84 -23.49
CA ARG A 420 -17.47 -5.49 -24.78
C ARG A 420 -17.31 -4.49 -25.92
N ILE A 421 -17.01 -5.00 -27.11
CA ILE A 421 -16.92 -4.17 -28.33
C ILE A 421 -18.27 -4.22 -29.05
N SER A 422 -19.02 -3.12 -29.00
CA SER A 422 -20.34 -3.02 -29.65
C SER A 422 -20.26 -2.55 -31.10
N LEU A 423 -19.15 -1.91 -31.51
CA LEU A 423 -18.88 -1.51 -32.89
C LEU A 423 -17.36 -1.47 -33.15
N ALA A 424 -16.89 -2.03 -34.26
CA ALA A 424 -15.52 -1.87 -34.75
C ALA A 424 -15.56 -1.65 -36.27
N GLU A 425 -15.58 -0.39 -36.70
CA GLU A 425 -15.76 -0.02 -38.11
C GLU A 425 -14.80 1.09 -38.51
N GLY A 426 -13.76 0.72 -39.27
CA GLY A 426 -12.73 1.64 -39.75
C GLY A 426 -12.01 2.35 -38.60
N LYS A 427 -12.20 3.66 -38.50
CA LYS A 427 -11.63 4.52 -37.44
C LYS A 427 -12.50 4.65 -36.18
N LYS A 428 -13.69 4.04 -36.16
CA LYS A 428 -14.64 4.13 -35.05
C LYS A 428 -14.63 2.84 -34.25
N LEU A 429 -14.59 2.98 -32.94
CA LEU A 429 -14.70 1.89 -31.98
C LEU A 429 -15.76 2.27 -30.95
N LYS A 430 -16.77 1.42 -30.72
CA LYS A 430 -17.68 1.58 -29.59
C LYS A 430 -17.45 0.49 -28.57
N LEU A 431 -17.31 0.91 -27.32
CA LEU A 431 -17.22 0.05 -26.16
C LEU A 431 -18.51 0.19 -25.36
N ALA A 432 -19.00 -0.94 -24.84
CA ALA A 432 -20.04 -0.94 -23.83
C ALA A 432 -19.47 -1.56 -22.56
N HIS A 433 -19.70 -0.89 -21.44
CA HIS A 433 -19.15 -1.21 -20.14
C HIS A 433 -20.28 -1.47 -19.15
N GLN A 434 -20.11 -2.47 -18.31
CA GLN A 434 -20.92 -2.71 -17.11
C GLN A 434 -20.01 -2.72 -15.91
N MET A 435 -20.17 -1.75 -15.03
CA MET A 435 -19.54 -1.72 -13.72
C MET A 435 -20.42 -2.50 -12.74
N CYS A 436 -19.85 -3.51 -12.10
CA CYS A 436 -20.54 -4.42 -11.21
C CYS A 436 -19.85 -4.52 -9.84
N ASN A 437 -20.61 -4.92 -8.82
CA ASN A 437 -20.06 -5.37 -7.55
C ASN A 437 -19.57 -6.83 -7.64
N VAL A 438 -18.97 -7.34 -6.55
CA VAL A 438 -18.46 -8.73 -6.48
C VAL A 438 -19.53 -9.82 -6.68
N ASP A 439 -20.79 -9.53 -6.41
CA ASP A 439 -21.92 -10.46 -6.61
C ASP A 439 -22.44 -10.46 -8.06
N GLY A 440 -21.86 -9.63 -8.93
CA GLY A 440 -22.25 -9.47 -10.33
C GLY A 440 -23.45 -8.56 -10.55
N ARG A 441 -23.88 -7.81 -9.53
CA ARG A 441 -24.94 -6.80 -9.66
C ARG A 441 -24.41 -5.56 -10.38
N VAL A 442 -25.16 -5.06 -11.36
CA VAL A 442 -24.77 -3.88 -12.14
C VAL A 442 -25.01 -2.61 -11.33
N LEU A 443 -23.94 -1.82 -11.16
CA LEU A 443 -23.90 -0.55 -10.44
C LEU A 443 -24.03 0.64 -11.39
N ALA A 444 -23.40 0.55 -12.55
CA ALA A 444 -23.47 1.55 -13.62
C ALA A 444 -23.16 0.94 -14.98
N GLU A 445 -23.64 1.58 -16.05
CA GLU A 445 -23.36 1.18 -17.42
C GLU A 445 -22.86 2.38 -18.23
N ALA A 446 -21.99 2.14 -19.20
CA ALA A 446 -21.54 3.18 -20.13
C ALA A 446 -21.44 2.67 -21.56
N ASP A 447 -21.94 3.47 -22.51
CA ASP A 447 -21.66 3.34 -23.93
C ASP A 447 -20.68 4.44 -24.34
N GLN A 448 -19.50 4.06 -24.85
CA GLN A 448 -18.41 4.97 -25.17
C GLN A 448 -18.02 4.84 -26.64
N LEU A 449 -18.06 5.94 -27.40
CA LEU A 449 -17.57 6.00 -28.77
C LEU A 449 -16.18 6.63 -28.81
N LEU A 450 -15.22 5.86 -29.30
CA LEU A 450 -13.86 6.28 -29.57
C LEU A 450 -13.62 6.45 -31.07
N VAL A 451 -12.81 7.43 -31.42
CA VAL A 451 -12.36 7.69 -32.79
C VAL A 451 -10.84 7.69 -32.83
N HIS A 452 -10.27 6.92 -33.75
CA HIS A 452 -8.83 6.89 -33.99
C HIS A 452 -8.37 8.19 -34.65
N VAL A 453 -7.27 8.76 -34.15
CA VAL A 453 -6.72 10.06 -34.52
C VAL A 453 -5.22 10.00 -34.75
N ASP A 454 -4.77 10.83 -35.68
CA ASP A 454 -3.38 11.23 -35.83
C ASP A 454 -3.14 12.48 -34.96
N LEU A 455 -2.23 12.38 -34.01
CA LEU A 455 -1.93 13.43 -33.03
C LEU A 455 -1.19 14.61 -33.65
N GLN A 456 -0.46 14.40 -34.74
CA GLN A 456 0.25 15.47 -35.47
C GLN A 456 -0.73 16.23 -36.37
N ALA A 457 -1.52 15.50 -37.18
CA ALA A 457 -2.51 16.09 -38.07
C ALA A 457 -3.76 16.59 -37.33
N ARG A 458 -3.96 16.16 -36.07
CA ARG A 458 -5.13 16.40 -35.22
C ARG A 458 -6.45 16.09 -35.93
N LYS A 459 -6.46 14.99 -36.68
CA LYS A 459 -7.60 14.54 -37.49
C LYS A 459 -7.78 13.04 -37.35
N SER A 460 -9.01 12.60 -37.53
CA SER A 460 -9.32 11.18 -37.52
C SER A 460 -8.63 10.45 -38.69
N CYS A 461 -8.01 9.31 -38.44
CA CYS A 461 -7.32 8.49 -39.45
C CYS A 461 -7.60 7.00 -39.22
N MET A 462 -7.17 6.14 -40.14
CA MET A 462 -7.26 4.70 -39.94
C MET A 462 -6.23 4.24 -38.89
N PRO A 463 -6.57 3.27 -38.02
CA PRO A 463 -5.59 2.60 -37.17
C PRO A 463 -4.52 1.87 -37.99
N SER A 464 -3.40 1.54 -37.38
CA SER A 464 -2.45 0.60 -37.99
C SER A 464 -3.11 -0.74 -38.27
N GLU A 465 -2.63 -1.45 -39.28
CA GLU A 465 -3.17 -2.76 -39.68
C GLU A 465 -3.11 -3.76 -38.51
N GLU A 466 -2.05 -3.73 -37.71
CA GLU A 466 -1.88 -4.58 -36.54
C GLU A 466 -2.94 -4.29 -35.45
N VAL A 467 -3.16 -3.02 -35.11
CA VAL A 467 -4.18 -2.63 -34.12
C VAL A 467 -5.57 -3.00 -34.63
N LEU A 468 -5.86 -2.77 -35.91
CA LEU A 468 -7.14 -3.12 -36.52
C LEU A 468 -7.41 -4.63 -36.47
N GLN A 469 -6.41 -5.47 -36.76
CA GLN A 469 -6.52 -6.92 -36.65
C GLN A 469 -6.79 -7.37 -35.20
N ARG A 470 -6.12 -6.77 -34.22
CA ARG A 470 -6.34 -7.06 -32.80
C ARG A 470 -7.74 -6.63 -32.33
N ILE A 471 -8.22 -5.46 -32.74
CA ILE A 471 -9.60 -5.01 -32.49
C ILE A 471 -10.60 -6.01 -33.07
N ASN A 472 -10.44 -6.42 -34.32
CA ASN A 472 -11.34 -7.38 -34.96
C ASN A 472 -11.33 -8.75 -34.26
N LYS A 473 -10.17 -9.18 -33.75
CA LYS A 473 -10.07 -10.40 -32.93
C LYS A 473 -10.85 -10.26 -31.63
N LEU A 474 -10.65 -9.16 -30.89
CA LEU A 474 -11.39 -8.91 -29.65
C LEU A 474 -12.89 -8.77 -29.91
N ALA A 475 -13.31 -8.11 -31.00
CA ALA A 475 -14.71 -7.92 -31.33
C ALA A 475 -15.41 -9.25 -31.69
N LYS A 476 -14.69 -10.22 -32.27
CA LYS A 476 -15.24 -11.57 -32.49
C LYS A 476 -15.41 -12.34 -31.18
N GLN A 477 -14.53 -12.12 -30.21
CA GLN A 477 -14.52 -12.84 -28.94
C GLN A 477 -15.48 -12.22 -27.90
N TYR A 478 -15.51 -10.89 -27.82
CA TYR A 478 -16.21 -10.10 -26.81
C TYR A 478 -17.14 -9.07 -27.45
N GLY A 479 -17.61 -9.31 -28.68
CA GLY A 479 -18.63 -8.49 -29.31
C GLY A 479 -20.03 -8.96 -28.95
N ASN A 480 -21.04 -8.21 -29.39
CA ASN A 480 -22.42 -8.68 -29.29
C ASN A 480 -22.55 -9.99 -30.08
N SER A 481 -22.78 -11.11 -29.39
CA SER A 481 -23.38 -12.28 -30.02
C SER A 481 -24.66 -11.78 -30.70
N ALA A 482 -24.83 -12.04 -31.99
CA ALA A 482 -26.08 -11.71 -32.67
C ALA A 482 -27.22 -12.51 -32.02
N GLY A 483 -27.89 -11.92 -31.03
CA GLY A 483 -28.91 -12.61 -30.22
C GLY A 483 -29.31 -11.83 -28.97
N GLU A 484 -30.28 -10.94 -29.13
CA GLU A 484 -31.26 -10.47 -28.12
C GLU A 484 -30.77 -9.70 -26.88
N ILE A 485 -30.92 -8.37 -26.93
CA ILE A 485 -31.60 -7.63 -25.86
C ILE A 485 -32.79 -6.93 -26.52
N LYS A 486 -33.94 -7.62 -26.55
CA LYS A 486 -35.23 -6.93 -26.70
C LYS A 486 -35.54 -6.28 -25.35
N ARG A 487 -35.96 -5.02 -25.44
CA ARG A 487 -36.39 -4.14 -24.35
C ARG A 487 -37.39 -4.80 -23.41
#